data_AF-A0A8J7SDN0-F1
#
_entry.id   AF-A0A8J7SDN0-F1
#
_cell.length_a   1.000
_cell.length_b   1.000
_cell.length_c   1.000
_cell.angle_alpha   90.00
_cell.angle_beta   90.00
_cell.angle_gamma   90.00
#
_symmetry.space_group_name_H-M   'P 1'
#
loop_
_entity.id
_entity.type
_entity.pdbx_description
1 polymer ?
#
loop_
_entity_poly.entity_id
_entity_poly.type
_entity_poly.pdbx_seq_one_letter_code
_entity_poly.pdbx_strand_id
1 'polypeptide(L)'
;MKIVIRTEETNLTLRLPGFLLYGRLSSRIAGGLARKYLPAEMPLPADAVARLMAELRRFRRAHPHWVLVDVQSSSGEIVRITL
;
A
#
# COMPACT_ATOMS: atom_id res chain seq x y z
N MET A 1 -7.56 3.46 -0.89
CA MET A 1 -6.97 2.68 0.20
C MET A 1 -7.33 3.31 1.52
N LYS A 2 -7.81 2.49 2.45
CA LYS A 2 -8.23 2.90 3.79
C LYS A 2 -7.51 1.99 4.78
N ILE A 3 -6.83 2.59 5.74
CA ILE A 3 -6.23 1.91 6.87
C ILE A 3 -7.07 2.29 8.09
N VAL A 4 -7.59 1.29 8.78
CA VAL A 4 -8.34 1.44 10.02
C VAL A 4 -7.58 0.71 11.11
N ILE A 5 -7.16 1.43 12.13
CA ILE A 5 -6.52 0.89 13.32
C ILE A 5 -7.41 1.28 14.49
N ARG A 6 -7.89 0.28 15.22
CA ARG A 6 -8.64 0.44 16.46
C ARG A 6 -7.96 -0.43 17.50
N THR A 7 -7.30 0.20 18.44
CA THR A 7 -6.75 -0.42 19.64
C THR A 7 -7.33 0.30 20.86
N GLU A 8 -7.01 -0.15 22.07
CA GLU A 8 -7.42 0.55 23.30
C GLU A 8 -6.84 1.97 23.37
N GLU A 9 -5.61 2.16 22.88
CA GLU A 9 -4.90 3.43 22.95
C GLU A 9 -5.10 4.32 21.71
N THR A 10 -5.39 3.72 20.55
CA THR A 10 -5.36 4.45 19.27
C THR A 10 -6.55 4.10 18.40
N ASN A 11 -7.28 5.12 17.97
CA ASN A 11 -8.32 5.01 16.95
C ASN A 11 -7.96 5.90 15.76
N LEU A 12 -7.34 5.29 14.74
CA LEU A 12 -6.86 5.98 13.56
C LEU A 12 -7.57 5.44 12.32
N THR A 13 -8.14 6.36 11.53
CA THR A 13 -8.61 6.05 10.18
C THR A 13 -7.87 6.91 9.18
N LEU A 14 -6.98 6.30 8.40
CA LEU A 14 -6.22 6.96 7.36
C LEU A 14 -6.83 6.63 5.99
N ARG A 15 -7.26 7.67 5.27
CA ARG A 15 -7.72 7.55 3.88
C ARG A 15 -6.62 8.05 2.95
N LEU A 16 -6.07 7.14 2.15
CA LEU A 16 -4.98 7.44 1.23
C LEU A 16 -5.54 7.57 -0.19
N PRO A 17 -5.47 8.77 -0.80
CA PRO A 17 -5.95 8.98 -2.16
C PRO A 17 -5.14 8.15 -3.17
N GLY A 18 -5.84 7.58 -4.16
CA GLY A 18 -5.17 6.73 -5.16
C GLY A 18 -4.13 7.47 -6.00
N PHE A 19 -4.28 8.78 -6.23
CA PHE A 19 -3.27 9.57 -6.95
C PHE A 19 -1.98 9.74 -6.15
N LEU A 20 -2.08 9.72 -4.80
CA LEU A 20 -0.95 9.85 -3.89
C LEU A 20 -0.22 8.52 -3.68
N LEU A 21 -0.92 7.39 -3.81
CA LEU A 21 -0.30 6.07 -3.70
C LEU A 21 0.27 5.56 -5.03
N TYR A 22 -0.50 5.70 -6.10
CA TYR A 22 -0.17 5.14 -7.42
C TYR A 22 0.27 6.22 -8.41
N GLY A 23 0.75 7.35 -7.91
CA GLY A 23 1.22 8.47 -8.70
C GLY A 23 2.66 8.31 -9.20
N ARG A 24 3.06 9.17 -10.14
CA ARG A 24 4.44 9.21 -10.67
C ARG A 24 5.46 9.52 -9.56
N LEU A 25 5.14 10.46 -8.67
CA LEU A 25 6.02 10.84 -7.56
C LEU A 25 6.27 9.65 -6.61
N SER A 26 5.20 9.01 -6.17
CA SER A 26 5.21 7.85 -5.27
C SER A 26 5.97 6.67 -5.89
N SER A 27 5.77 6.44 -7.20
CA SER A 27 6.52 5.42 -7.95
C SER A 27 8.03 5.70 -7.98
N ARG A 28 8.43 6.97 -8.11
CA ARG A 28 9.86 7.36 -8.07
C ARG A 28 10.47 7.17 -6.68
N ILE A 29 9.75 7.59 -5.64
CA ILE A 29 10.20 7.41 -4.25
C ILE A 29 10.34 5.92 -3.94
N ALA A 30 9.32 5.12 -4.26
CA ALA A 30 9.35 3.67 -4.08
C ALA A 30 10.46 3.01 -4.89
N GLY A 31 10.73 3.45 -6.12
CA GLY A 31 11.86 2.97 -6.93
C GLY A 31 13.22 3.30 -6.32
N GLY A 32 13.39 4.50 -5.77
CA GLY A 32 14.62 4.89 -5.06
C GLY A 32 14.86 4.04 -3.80
N LEU A 33 13.81 3.82 -3.01
CA LEU A 33 13.88 2.95 -1.83
C LEU A 33 14.15 1.50 -2.22
N ALA A 34 13.46 0.96 -3.22
CA ALA A 34 13.67 -0.39 -3.70
C ALA A 34 15.13 -0.60 -4.11
N ARG A 35 15.74 0.34 -4.86
CA ARG A 35 17.16 0.28 -5.22
C ARG A 35 18.11 0.35 -4.02
N LYS A 36 17.71 1.02 -2.94
CA LYS A 36 18.51 1.14 -1.71
C LYS A 36 18.49 -0.16 -0.88
N TYR A 37 17.36 -0.86 -0.85
CA TYR A 37 17.15 -2.02 0.02
C TYR A 37 17.23 -3.37 -0.69
N LEU A 38 17.13 -3.41 -2.02
CA LEU A 38 17.29 -4.64 -2.77
C LEU A 38 18.76 -5.03 -2.91
N PRO A 39 19.06 -6.34 -2.92
CA PRO A 39 20.39 -6.83 -3.24
C PRO A 39 20.84 -6.34 -4.63
N ALA A 40 22.13 -6.06 -4.78
CA ALA A 40 22.71 -5.60 -6.04
C ALA A 40 22.48 -6.59 -7.21
N GLU A 41 22.32 -7.88 -6.89
CA GLU A 41 22.03 -8.97 -7.82
C GLU A 41 20.59 -8.94 -8.38
N MET A 42 19.71 -8.13 -7.80
CA MET A 42 18.33 -7.95 -8.27
C MET A 42 18.14 -6.54 -8.84
N PRO A 43 18.64 -6.27 -10.06
CA PRO A 43 18.48 -4.97 -10.69
C PRO A 43 17.00 -4.73 -10.99
N LEU A 44 16.45 -3.66 -10.42
CA LEU A 44 15.07 -3.29 -10.64
C LEU A 44 14.95 -2.40 -11.89
N PRO A 45 14.23 -2.83 -12.95
CA PRO A 45 14.04 -2.02 -14.15
C PRO A 45 13.47 -0.64 -13.82
N ALA A 46 13.90 0.38 -14.56
CA ALA A 46 13.54 1.77 -14.26
C ALA A 46 12.02 2.03 -14.24
N ASP A 47 11.25 1.23 -14.97
CA ASP A 47 9.80 1.33 -15.07
C ASP A 47 9.03 0.23 -14.31
N ALA A 48 9.72 -0.75 -13.70
CA ALA A 48 9.06 -1.88 -13.02
C ALA A 48 8.13 -1.41 -11.89
N VAL A 49 8.58 -0.46 -11.05
CA VAL A 49 7.73 0.10 -9.99
C VAL A 49 6.55 0.86 -10.57
N ALA A 50 6.74 1.61 -11.65
CA ALA A 50 5.66 2.35 -12.29
C ALA A 50 4.60 1.40 -12.87
N ARG A 51 5.02 0.30 -13.51
CA ARG A 51 4.13 -0.75 -14.01
C ARG A 51 3.38 -1.43 -12.87
N LEU A 52 4.07 -1.79 -11.79
CA LEU A 52 3.45 -2.38 -10.59
C LEU A 52 2.38 -1.44 -9.99
N MET A 53 2.70 -0.16 -9.84
CA MET A 53 1.75 0.84 -9.31
C MET A 53 0.55 1.03 -10.24
N ALA A 54 0.75 0.97 -11.56
CA ALA A 54 -0.34 1.04 -12.53
C ALA A 54 -1.28 -0.18 -12.42
N GLU A 55 -0.72 -1.39 -12.31
CA GLU A 55 -1.52 -2.61 -12.13
C GLU A 55 -2.23 -2.65 -10.78
N LEU A 56 -1.58 -2.24 -9.68
CA LEU A 56 -2.23 -2.09 -8.38
C LEU A 56 -3.40 -1.11 -8.43
N ARG A 57 -3.24 0.01 -9.15
CA ARG A 57 -4.32 0.98 -9.37
C ARG A 57 -5.47 0.38 -10.18
N ARG A 58 -5.17 -0.43 -11.20
CA ARG A 58 -6.16 -1.12 -12.02
C ARG A 58 -6.93 -2.17 -11.20
N PHE A 59 -6.21 -3.00 -10.46
CA PHE A 59 -6.77 -4.00 -9.57
C PHE A 59 -7.70 -3.36 -8.53
N ARG A 60 -7.25 -2.29 -7.86
CA ARG A 60 -8.10 -1.54 -6.92
C ARG A 60 -9.39 -1.00 -7.56
N ARG A 61 -9.34 -0.54 -8.81
CA ARG A 61 -10.55 -0.06 -9.51
C ARG A 61 -11.54 -1.19 -9.77
N ALA A 62 -11.04 -2.38 -10.11
CA ALA A 62 -11.88 -3.57 -10.30
C ALA A 62 -12.41 -4.14 -8.97
N HIS A 63 -11.67 -3.95 -7.88
CA HIS A 63 -11.98 -4.49 -6.56
C HIS A 63 -11.95 -3.41 -5.47
N PRO A 64 -12.93 -2.48 -5.45
CA PRO A 64 -12.92 -1.28 -4.59
C PRO A 64 -13.05 -1.54 -3.08
N HIS A 65 -13.38 -2.78 -2.69
CA HIS A 65 -13.50 -3.20 -1.29
C HIS A 65 -12.57 -4.36 -0.94
N TRP A 66 -11.54 -4.59 -1.75
CA TRP A 66 -10.59 -5.66 -1.50
C TRP A 66 -9.87 -5.45 -0.17
N VAL A 67 -9.94 -6.46 0.70
CA VAL A 67 -9.28 -6.44 2.01
C VAL A 67 -7.92 -7.11 1.87
N LEU A 68 -6.86 -6.32 2.07
CA LEU A 68 -5.48 -6.80 2.06
C LEU A 68 -5.11 -7.47 3.38
N VAL A 69 -5.53 -6.84 4.48
CA VAL A 69 -5.22 -7.25 5.84
C VAL A 69 -6.47 -7.03 6.68
N ASP A 70 -6.87 -8.06 7.42
CA ASP A 70 -7.89 -7.98 8.47
C ASP A 70 -7.38 -8.76 9.66
N VAL A 71 -6.84 -8.04 10.65
CA VAL A 71 -6.39 -8.63 11.91
C VAL A 71 -7.36 -8.20 12.98
N GLN A 72 -7.91 -9.19 13.69
CA GLN A 72 -8.78 -8.97 14.84
C GLN A 72 -8.21 -9.74 16.03
N SER A 73 -7.97 -9.03 17.13
CA SER A 73 -7.56 -9.62 18.40
C SER A 73 -8.78 -10.07 19.21
N SER A 74 -8.61 -11.08 20.06
CA SER A 74 -9.62 -11.48 21.05
C SER A 74 -9.93 -10.37 22.08
N SER A 75 -9.02 -9.41 22.26
CA SER A 75 -9.24 -8.20 23.07
C SER A 75 -10.04 -7.11 22.34
N GLY A 76 -10.42 -7.32 21.07
CA GLY A 76 -11.24 -6.38 20.30
C GLY A 76 -10.44 -5.38 19.45
N GLU A 77 -9.12 -5.49 19.41
CA GLU A 77 -8.29 -4.68 18.51
C GLU A 77 -8.51 -5.06 17.05
N ILE A 78 -8.57 -4.07 16.16
CA ILE A 78 -8.82 -4.24 14.72
C ILE A 78 -7.77 -3.47 13.93
N VAL A 79 -7.05 -4.17 13.06
CA VAL A 79 -6.23 -3.57 12.01
C VAL A 79 -6.76 -4.03 10.66
N ARG A 80 -7.36 -3.12 9.91
CA ARG A 80 -7.93 -3.39 8.59
C ARG A 80 -7.33 -2.49 7.52
N ILE A 81 -6.80 -3.10 6.48
CA ILE A 81 -6.30 -2.42 5.29
C ILE A 81 -7.16 -2.83 4.10
N THR A 82 -7.82 -1.83 3.49
CA THR A 82 -8.64 -2.00 2.29
C THR A 82 -8.05 -1.20 1.15
N LEU A 83 -7.98 -1.77 -0.06
CA LEU A 83 -7.48 -1.10 -1.27
C LEU A 83 -8.37 0.06 -1.72
#